data_AF-A0ABD1VU25-F1
#
_entry.id   AF-A0ABD1VU25-F1
#
_cell.length_a   1.000
_cell.length_b   1.000
_cell.length_c   1.000
_cell.angle_alpha   90.00
_cell.angle_beta   90.00
_cell.angle_gamma   90.00
#
_symmetry.space_group_name_H-M   'P 1'
#
loop_
_entity.id
_entity.type
_entity.pdbx_description
1 polymer ?
#
loop_
_entity_poly.entity_id
_entity_poly.type
_entity_poly.pdbx_seq_one_letter_code
_entity_poly.pdbx_strand_id
1 'polypeptide(L)'
;MLRATMAALSHFPLTLLPRTPTTMIKTLFSLSRPKTPPLYCTLRPLSSLSSNPKTIDPKYLSCCLPNKKSLKVAVLVSGGVDSSVALRLLHAAGHSCTAFYLKIWFQEDFENFWSECPWEEDMRYTKAVCDQVDVPLEVVHLTDEYWTNVVSYIIDEYRHGRTPNPDVLCNTRIKFGAFIDAVGGMKFDFVASGHYARVVHVDGDKKDKPSILELSKDIVKDQTYFLSHLSQSQLKRLIFPLGCIPKEEVRRLAQIFDLPNQDRKDSQGICFLGKIKFSEFVARHIGEAEGIILEAETGDFLGKHRGFWFYTIGQRQGLRLPGGPWYVVEKDVKNNVVFVSRNYFSLDKRRRLFRVGSLKWLSGSSPSQINQLQCKVRHGPGFYNCSLAMEVDGDGHEIAVVKLSKDDQGLAAGQFAAFYQDRTCIGSGVILESWDDQGFPVCSRALEIASMEDKSKLGNPVKIKVKQEICHEESDCRLCQA
;
A
#
# COMPACT_ATOMS: atom_id res chain seq x y z
N MET A 1 21.54 -27.04 41.60
CA MET A 1 21.32 -27.45 43.00
C MET A 1 19.95 -26.92 43.43
N LEU A 2 19.14 -27.79 44.07
CA LEU A 2 17.78 -27.61 44.62
C LEU A 2 16.65 -27.42 43.58
N ARG A 3 15.86 -28.48 43.30
CA ARG A 3 14.72 -29.08 44.05
C ARG A 3 13.43 -28.27 43.84
N ALA A 4 12.52 -28.70 42.96
CA ALA A 4 11.53 -29.78 43.09
C ALA A 4 10.34 -29.44 43.99
N THR A 5 9.14 -29.44 43.41
CA THR A 5 7.90 -29.85 44.08
C THR A 5 6.88 -30.30 43.03
N MET A 6 6.58 -31.60 43.05
CA MET A 6 5.40 -32.21 42.43
C MET A 6 4.20 -32.03 43.38
N ALA A 7 3.01 -31.89 42.81
CA ALA A 7 1.80 -32.49 43.38
C ALA A 7 0.75 -32.69 42.27
N ALA A 8 0.35 -33.94 42.08
CA ALA A 8 -0.76 -34.39 41.26
C ALA A 8 -2.09 -34.30 42.02
N LEU A 9 -3.23 -34.31 41.31
CA LEU A 9 -4.27 -35.34 41.45
C LEU A 9 -5.59 -35.04 40.69
N SER A 10 -6.09 -36.10 40.03
CA SER A 10 -7.49 -36.53 39.80
C SER A 10 -8.48 -35.61 39.05
N HIS A 11 -8.99 -35.97 37.85
CA HIS A 11 -9.95 -37.03 37.44
C HIS A 11 -11.44 -36.59 37.40
N PHE A 12 -12.15 -37.14 36.39
CA PHE A 12 -13.61 -37.18 36.09
C PHE A 12 -14.16 -36.16 35.05
N PRO A 13 -15.22 -36.51 34.27
CA PRO A 13 -15.33 -37.67 33.37
C PRO A 13 -15.95 -37.36 31.99
N LEU A 14 -15.73 -38.27 31.03
CA LEU A 14 -16.51 -38.39 29.78
C LEU A 14 -17.96 -38.80 30.10
N THR A 15 -18.94 -38.11 29.52
CA THR A 15 -20.33 -38.57 29.45
C THR A 15 -20.75 -38.78 27.99
N LEU A 16 -21.02 -40.05 27.68
CA LEU A 16 -21.70 -40.59 26.51
C LEU A 16 -23.21 -40.45 26.70
N LEU A 17 -23.95 -40.02 25.67
CA LEU A 17 -25.40 -40.22 25.53
C LEU A 17 -25.79 -40.31 24.03
N PRO A 18 -26.94 -40.92 23.68
CA PRO A 18 -26.95 -42.10 22.82
C PRO A 18 -27.66 -41.91 21.45
N ARG A 19 -27.45 -42.89 20.57
CA ARG A 19 -28.24 -43.12 19.35
C ARG A 19 -29.53 -43.89 19.68
N THR A 20 -30.59 -43.67 18.91
CA THR A 20 -31.45 -44.64 18.15
C THR A 20 -32.82 -43.99 17.83
N PRO A 21 -33.76 -44.62 17.10
CA PRO A 21 -34.02 -44.29 15.69
C PRO A 21 -35.51 -43.94 15.42
N THR A 22 -35.84 -43.36 14.27
CA THR A 22 -37.22 -43.52 13.75
C THR A 22 -37.33 -43.32 12.25
N THR A 23 -38.25 -44.11 11.70
CA THR A 23 -38.45 -44.51 10.31
C THR A 23 -39.55 -43.65 9.67
N MET A 24 -39.41 -43.39 8.36
CA MET A 24 -40.44 -43.15 7.32
C MET A 24 -41.54 -42.08 7.56
N ILE A 25 -41.74 -41.19 6.56
CA ILE A 25 -42.98 -41.09 5.77
C ILE A 25 -42.70 -40.27 4.50
N LYS A 26 -43.01 -40.89 3.35
CA LYS A 26 -43.13 -40.27 2.03
C LYS A 26 -44.37 -39.39 2.01
N THR A 27 -44.26 -38.15 1.52
CA THR A 27 -45.42 -37.44 0.97
C THR A 27 -45.03 -36.72 -0.30
N LEU A 28 -45.62 -37.17 -1.41
CA LEU A 28 -45.59 -36.52 -2.71
C LEU A 28 -46.36 -35.21 -2.64
N PHE A 29 -45.78 -34.13 -3.15
CA PHE A 29 -46.55 -32.99 -3.64
C PHE A 29 -46.27 -32.81 -5.13
N SER A 30 -47.27 -33.24 -5.91
CA SER A 30 -47.51 -32.94 -7.30
C SER A 30 -47.86 -31.46 -7.43
N LEU A 31 -47.04 -30.70 -8.18
CA LEU A 31 -47.45 -29.42 -8.75
C LEU A 31 -47.10 -29.42 -10.24
N SER A 32 -48.16 -29.55 -11.03
CA SER A 32 -48.26 -29.50 -12.47
C SER A 32 -47.87 -28.12 -13.01
N ARG A 33 -46.92 -28.09 -13.96
CA ARG A 33 -46.69 -26.94 -14.86
C ARG A 33 -47.51 -27.10 -16.15
N PRO A 34 -48.06 -26.02 -16.72
CA PRO A 34 -48.81 -26.08 -17.97
C PRO A 34 -47.90 -26.25 -19.19
N LYS A 35 -48.44 -26.93 -20.20
CA LYS A 35 -47.83 -27.28 -21.49
C LYS A 35 -47.88 -26.10 -22.48
N THR A 36 -46.78 -25.86 -23.18
CA THR A 36 -46.73 -25.18 -24.49
C THR A 36 -45.74 -25.93 -25.42
N PRO A 37 -45.95 -25.93 -26.75
CA PRO A 37 -45.47 -26.97 -27.66
C PRO A 37 -44.02 -26.78 -28.14
N PRO A 38 -43.36 -27.82 -28.70
CA PRO A 38 -41.95 -27.76 -29.04
C PRO A 38 -41.73 -27.08 -30.39
N LEU A 39 -40.84 -26.09 -30.43
CA LEU A 39 -40.17 -25.67 -31.65
C LEU A 39 -38.95 -26.56 -31.84
N TYR A 40 -38.99 -27.38 -32.89
CA TYR A 40 -37.83 -28.11 -33.39
C TYR A 40 -36.73 -27.13 -33.77
N CYS A 41 -35.61 -27.18 -33.03
CA CYS A 41 -34.34 -26.65 -33.50
C CYS A 41 -33.31 -27.76 -33.33
N THR A 42 -32.79 -28.24 -34.45
CA THR A 42 -31.84 -29.34 -34.56
C THR A 42 -30.57 -29.06 -33.75
N LEU A 43 -30.42 -29.72 -32.60
CA LEU A 43 -29.18 -29.75 -31.85
C LEU A 43 -28.17 -30.63 -32.58
N ARG A 44 -27.08 -30.01 -33.07
CA ARG A 44 -25.84 -30.74 -33.36
C ARG A 44 -25.28 -31.27 -32.04
N PRO A 45 -24.65 -32.45 -32.00
CA PRO A 45 -24.03 -32.95 -30.78
C PRO A 45 -22.91 -31.98 -30.37
N LEU A 46 -22.90 -31.55 -29.11
CA LEU A 46 -21.73 -30.90 -28.50
C LEU A 46 -20.60 -31.92 -28.50
N SER A 47 -19.77 -31.86 -29.53
CA SER A 47 -18.45 -32.47 -29.54
C SER A 47 -17.62 -31.77 -28.46
N SER A 48 -17.06 -32.57 -27.54
CA SER A 48 -15.97 -32.28 -26.61
C SER A 48 -15.25 -30.94 -26.86
N LEU A 49 -15.48 -29.96 -25.99
CA LEU A 49 -14.73 -28.71 -25.93
C LEU A 49 -13.26 -29.02 -25.56
N SER A 50 -12.46 -29.11 -26.60
CA SER A 50 -11.00 -29.14 -26.55
C SER A 50 -10.46 -27.87 -25.88
N SER A 51 -9.55 -28.07 -24.94
CA SER A 51 -8.79 -27.09 -24.14
C SER A 51 -7.72 -26.35 -24.95
N ASN A 52 -8.07 -25.79 -26.11
CA ASN A 52 -7.14 -24.97 -26.89
C ASN A 52 -7.23 -23.51 -26.45
N PRO A 53 -6.11 -22.87 -26.05
CA PRO A 53 -6.11 -21.47 -25.66
C PRO A 53 -6.49 -20.62 -26.87
N LYS A 54 -7.55 -19.81 -26.75
CA LYS A 54 -7.76 -18.66 -27.64
C LYS A 54 -6.43 -17.90 -27.69
N THR A 55 -5.86 -17.73 -28.87
CA THR A 55 -4.59 -17.02 -29.07
C THR A 55 -4.67 -15.65 -28.40
N ILE A 56 -3.92 -15.48 -27.31
CA ILE A 56 -3.84 -14.19 -26.62
C ILE A 56 -3.20 -13.19 -27.57
N ASP A 57 -3.83 -12.03 -27.73
CA ASP A 57 -3.30 -10.96 -28.57
C ASP A 57 -1.85 -10.64 -28.13
N PRO A 58 -0.85 -10.76 -29.02
CA PRO A 58 0.56 -10.55 -28.69
C PRO A 58 0.85 -9.23 -27.97
N LYS A 59 0.02 -8.20 -28.16
CA LYS A 59 0.16 -6.92 -27.46
C LYS A 59 0.10 -7.05 -25.93
N TYR A 60 -0.63 -8.02 -25.39
CA TYR A 60 -0.72 -8.24 -23.94
C TYR A 60 0.49 -8.98 -23.37
N LEU A 61 1.30 -9.60 -24.24
CA LEU A 61 2.49 -10.33 -23.84
C LEU A 61 3.75 -9.44 -23.89
N SER A 62 3.67 -8.18 -24.32
CA SER A 62 4.86 -7.33 -24.53
C SER A 62 5.69 -7.08 -23.27
N CYS A 63 5.08 -7.11 -22.08
CA CYS A 63 5.74 -7.00 -20.79
C CYS A 63 6.11 -8.38 -20.18
N CYS A 64 5.91 -9.47 -20.91
CA CYS A 64 6.16 -10.84 -20.44
C CYS A 64 7.46 -11.45 -21.00
N LEU A 65 8.29 -10.72 -21.75
CA LEU A 65 9.50 -11.27 -22.43
C LEU A 65 9.25 -12.46 -23.38
N PRO A 66 8.24 -12.41 -24.28
CA PRO A 66 7.75 -13.56 -25.04
C PRO A 66 8.76 -14.09 -26.09
N ASN A 67 9.75 -13.29 -26.47
CA ASN A 67 10.75 -13.63 -27.49
C ASN A 67 12.03 -14.27 -26.91
N LYS A 68 12.08 -14.52 -25.59
CA LYS A 68 13.18 -15.24 -24.95
C LYS A 68 12.93 -16.75 -24.99
N LYS A 69 14.00 -17.56 -24.86
CA LYS A 69 13.85 -18.99 -24.55
C LYS A 69 12.99 -19.14 -23.30
N SER A 70 12.25 -20.25 -23.17
CA SER A 70 11.40 -20.51 -22.00
C SER A 70 12.18 -20.28 -20.69
N LEU A 71 11.70 -19.33 -19.89
CA LEU A 71 12.29 -18.92 -18.62
C LEU A 71 11.58 -19.61 -17.46
N LYS A 72 12.29 -19.82 -16.35
CA LYS A 72 11.71 -20.22 -15.07
C LYS A 72 11.33 -18.97 -14.27
N VAL A 73 10.04 -18.79 -14.01
CA VAL A 73 9.51 -17.57 -13.37
C VAL A 73 8.78 -17.93 -12.08
N ALA A 74 9.25 -17.38 -10.97
CA ALA A 74 8.53 -17.41 -9.70
C ALA A 74 7.47 -16.29 -9.67
N VAL A 75 6.19 -16.63 -9.61
CA VAL A 75 5.10 -15.65 -9.71
C VAL A 75 4.47 -15.44 -8.34
N LEU A 76 4.62 -14.24 -7.78
CA LEU A 76 3.95 -13.84 -6.55
C LEU A 76 2.45 -13.65 -6.79
N VAL A 77 1.64 -14.45 -6.10
CA VAL A 77 0.18 -14.47 -6.19
C VAL A 77 -0.45 -14.12 -4.84
N SER A 78 -1.55 -13.37 -4.86
CA SER A 78 -2.21 -12.86 -3.64
C SER A 78 -3.70 -13.21 -3.55
N GLY A 79 -4.22 -14.02 -4.47
CA GLY A 79 -5.67 -14.26 -4.62
C GLY A 79 -6.43 -13.09 -5.28
N GLY A 80 -5.74 -11.98 -5.58
CA GLY A 80 -6.29 -10.84 -6.33
C GLY A 80 -6.18 -11.02 -7.85
N VAL A 81 -7.10 -10.38 -8.58
CA VAL A 81 -7.23 -10.49 -10.04
C VAL A 81 -5.95 -10.14 -10.79
N ASP A 82 -5.24 -9.10 -10.33
CA ASP A 82 -4.02 -8.62 -11.00
C ASP A 82 -2.94 -9.70 -11.06
N SER A 83 -2.67 -10.36 -9.93
CA SER A 83 -1.68 -11.45 -9.89
C SER A 83 -2.11 -12.68 -10.70
N SER A 84 -3.41 -12.96 -10.76
CA SER A 84 -3.97 -14.07 -11.53
C SER A 84 -3.85 -13.83 -13.05
N VAL A 85 -4.14 -12.62 -13.52
CA VAL A 85 -3.96 -12.24 -14.93
C VAL A 85 -2.47 -12.24 -15.27
N ALA A 86 -1.59 -11.72 -14.40
CA ALA A 86 -0.15 -11.76 -14.61
C ALA A 86 0.37 -13.19 -14.77
N LEU A 87 -0.08 -14.13 -13.93
CA LEU A 87 0.25 -15.55 -14.05
C LEU A 87 -0.21 -16.14 -15.39
N ARG A 88 -1.45 -15.90 -15.80
CA ARG A 88 -1.98 -16.37 -17.09
C ARG A 88 -1.18 -15.84 -18.28
N LEU A 89 -0.79 -14.57 -18.25
CA LEU A 89 -0.01 -13.95 -19.33
C LEU A 89 1.39 -14.55 -19.43
N LEU A 90 2.08 -14.78 -18.31
CA LEU A 90 3.40 -15.42 -18.29
C LEU A 90 3.35 -16.87 -18.79
N HIS A 91 2.35 -17.63 -18.35
CA HIS A 91 2.12 -18.99 -18.84
C HIS A 91 1.85 -18.98 -20.36
N ALA A 92 1.01 -18.06 -20.84
CA ALA A 92 0.73 -17.90 -22.27
C ALA A 92 1.94 -17.43 -23.10
N ALA A 93 2.89 -16.70 -22.51
CA ALA A 93 4.16 -16.34 -23.13
C ALA A 93 5.13 -17.55 -23.25
N GLY A 94 4.75 -18.73 -22.76
CA GLY A 94 5.54 -19.96 -22.87
C GLY A 94 6.59 -20.13 -21.76
N HIS A 95 6.44 -19.45 -20.63
CA HIS A 95 7.35 -19.56 -19.50
C HIS A 95 6.94 -20.66 -18.51
N SER A 96 7.93 -21.32 -17.92
CA SER A 96 7.72 -22.27 -16.83
C SER A 96 7.49 -21.51 -15.54
N CYS A 97 6.23 -21.45 -15.11
CA CYS A 97 5.83 -20.68 -13.94
C CYS A 97 5.70 -21.57 -12.69
N THR A 98 6.09 -21.05 -11.54
CA THR A 98 5.71 -21.56 -10.21
C THR A 98 5.09 -20.42 -9.43
N ALA A 99 3.87 -20.60 -8.96
CA ALA A 99 3.16 -19.60 -8.18
C ALA A 99 3.57 -19.68 -6.70
N PHE A 100 3.74 -18.53 -6.06
CA PHE A 100 4.09 -18.43 -4.64
C PHE A 100 3.13 -17.49 -3.92
N TYR A 101 2.49 -18.00 -2.87
CA TYR A 101 1.70 -17.20 -1.94
C TYR A 101 2.54 -16.89 -0.70
N LEU A 102 2.66 -15.61 -0.33
CA LEU A 102 3.45 -15.18 0.82
C LEU A 102 2.57 -15.04 2.06
N LYS A 103 2.82 -15.85 3.08
CA LYS A 103 2.17 -15.76 4.39
C LYS A 103 3.03 -14.91 5.33
N ILE A 104 2.75 -13.60 5.36
CA ILE A 104 3.65 -12.58 5.92
C ILE A 104 3.29 -12.06 7.32
N TRP A 105 2.04 -12.10 7.81
CA TRP A 105 1.79 -11.77 9.22
C TRP A 105 0.37 -12.15 9.63
N PHE A 106 0.26 -12.89 10.74
CA PHE A 106 -0.96 -13.06 11.52
C PHE A 106 -0.53 -13.11 12.98
N GLN A 107 -0.96 -12.14 13.79
CA GLN A 107 -0.85 -12.29 15.23
C GLN A 107 -2.10 -13.03 15.71
N GLU A 108 -1.91 -14.09 16.48
CA GLU A 108 -3.00 -14.84 17.16
C GLU A 108 -3.86 -13.89 18.02
N ASP A 109 -3.27 -12.83 18.59
CA ASP A 109 -3.97 -11.79 19.36
C ASP A 109 -5.01 -10.98 18.55
N PHE A 110 -4.91 -10.97 17.21
CA PHE A 110 -5.90 -10.33 16.34
C PHE A 110 -7.02 -11.28 15.90
N GLU A 111 -6.95 -12.60 16.19
CA GLU A 111 -7.98 -13.58 15.81
C GLU A 111 -9.38 -13.16 16.27
N ASN A 112 -9.49 -12.55 17.45
CA ASN A 112 -10.75 -12.07 18.01
C ASN A 112 -11.43 -10.94 17.21
N PHE A 113 -10.76 -10.34 16.22
CA PHE A 113 -11.32 -9.32 15.32
C PHE A 113 -11.79 -9.88 13.98
N TRP A 114 -11.53 -11.16 13.73
CA TRP A 114 -11.84 -11.81 12.47
C TRP A 114 -12.95 -12.83 12.69
N SER A 115 -14.09 -12.63 12.03
CA SER A 115 -15.11 -13.68 11.92
C SER A 115 -14.63 -14.85 11.04
N GLU A 116 -13.67 -14.58 10.14
CA GLU A 116 -13.04 -15.52 9.21
C GLU A 116 -11.61 -15.07 8.93
N CYS A 117 -10.66 -16.01 8.87
CA CYS A 117 -9.26 -15.75 8.53
C CYS A 117 -9.13 -15.21 7.09
N PRO A 118 -8.67 -13.96 6.88
CA PRO A 118 -8.66 -13.34 5.54
C PRO A 118 -7.85 -14.11 4.48
N TRP A 119 -6.81 -14.83 4.91
CA TRP A 119 -5.94 -15.57 4.01
C TRP A 119 -6.58 -16.84 3.43
N GLU A 120 -7.60 -17.41 4.07
CA GLU A 120 -8.24 -18.64 3.57
C GLU A 120 -8.97 -18.38 2.26
N GLU A 121 -9.65 -17.23 2.17
CA GLU A 121 -10.31 -16.81 0.93
C GLU A 121 -9.27 -16.53 -0.17
N ASP A 122 -8.20 -15.80 0.15
CA ASP A 122 -7.09 -15.54 -0.79
C ASP A 122 -6.48 -16.84 -1.30
N MET A 123 -6.23 -17.79 -0.40
CA MET A 123 -5.65 -19.09 -0.70
C MET A 123 -6.57 -19.92 -1.60
N ARG A 124 -7.88 -19.91 -1.31
CA ARG A 124 -8.88 -20.61 -2.13
C ARG A 124 -8.87 -20.10 -3.57
N TYR A 125 -8.89 -18.78 -3.77
CA TYR A 125 -8.79 -18.21 -5.13
C TYR A 125 -7.45 -18.49 -5.79
N THR A 126 -6.36 -18.37 -5.03
CA THR A 126 -5.01 -18.64 -5.54
C THR A 126 -4.90 -20.07 -6.05
N LYS A 127 -5.36 -21.05 -5.26
CA LYS A 127 -5.40 -22.46 -5.64
C LYS A 127 -6.26 -22.69 -6.88
N ALA A 128 -7.49 -22.17 -6.89
CA ALA A 128 -8.40 -22.34 -8.02
C ALA A 128 -7.83 -21.77 -9.33
N VAL A 129 -7.16 -20.60 -9.27
CA VAL A 129 -6.46 -20.02 -10.43
C VAL A 129 -5.31 -20.92 -10.86
N CYS A 130 -4.45 -21.37 -9.95
CA CYS A 130 -3.30 -22.21 -10.27
C CYS A 130 -3.73 -23.54 -10.90
N ASP A 131 -4.78 -24.19 -10.35
CA ASP A 131 -5.37 -25.42 -10.89
C ASP A 131 -5.91 -25.20 -12.31
N GLN A 132 -6.53 -24.04 -12.59
CA GLN A 132 -7.01 -23.67 -13.93
C GLN A 132 -5.87 -23.39 -14.93
N VAL A 133 -4.70 -22.92 -14.46
CA VAL A 133 -3.52 -22.68 -15.33
C VAL A 133 -2.64 -23.91 -15.48
N ASP A 134 -2.82 -24.92 -14.63
CA ASP A 134 -1.88 -26.04 -14.47
C ASP A 134 -0.47 -25.55 -14.06
N VAL A 135 -0.43 -24.73 -13.00
CA VAL A 135 0.81 -24.17 -12.43
C VAL A 135 0.97 -24.64 -10.98
N PRO A 136 2.15 -25.12 -10.57
CA PRO A 136 2.40 -25.47 -9.18
C PRO A 136 2.30 -24.25 -8.26
N LEU A 137 1.69 -24.43 -7.10
CA LEU A 137 1.53 -23.40 -6.06
C LEU A 137 2.31 -23.80 -4.80
N GLU A 138 3.16 -22.90 -4.32
CA GLU A 138 3.85 -23.03 -3.04
C GLU A 138 3.50 -21.89 -2.09
N VAL A 139 3.59 -22.18 -0.79
CA VAL A 139 3.35 -21.20 0.28
C VAL A 139 4.65 -20.92 1.00
N VAL A 140 5.05 -19.65 1.05
CA VAL A 140 6.25 -19.21 1.76
C VAL A 140 5.85 -18.44 3.01
N HIS A 141 6.28 -18.94 4.17
CA HIS A 141 6.07 -18.29 5.45
C HIS A 141 7.17 -17.25 5.66
N LEU A 142 6.78 -15.97 5.79
CA LEU A 142 7.70 -14.85 5.97
C LEU A 142 7.25 -13.97 7.14
N THR A 143 6.68 -14.60 8.18
CA THR A 143 6.05 -13.91 9.32
C THR A 143 7.06 -13.16 10.16
N ASP A 144 8.17 -13.81 10.49
CA ASP A 144 9.23 -13.23 11.32
C ASP A 144 10.01 -12.14 10.56
N GLU A 145 10.25 -12.35 9.27
CA GLU A 145 10.89 -11.37 8.39
C GLU A 145 10.01 -10.14 8.21
N TYR A 146 8.70 -10.31 8.04
CA TYR A 146 7.78 -9.18 7.94
C TYR A 146 7.74 -8.37 9.23
N TRP A 147 7.68 -9.04 10.38
CA TRP A 147 7.69 -8.37 11.67
C TRP A 147 8.96 -7.55 11.86
N THR A 148 10.10 -8.21 11.69
CA THR A 148 11.42 -7.63 11.93
C THR A 148 11.69 -6.49 10.96
N ASN A 149 11.44 -6.72 9.67
CA ASN A 149 11.89 -5.81 8.62
C ASN A 149 10.86 -4.73 8.26
N VAL A 150 9.57 -4.89 8.61
CA VAL A 150 8.52 -3.94 8.23
C VAL A 150 7.78 -3.42 9.47
N VAL A 151 7.14 -4.30 10.24
CA VAL A 151 6.25 -3.88 11.35
C VAL A 151 7.02 -3.17 12.46
N SER A 152 8.12 -3.75 12.94
CA SER A 152 8.94 -3.18 14.02
C SER A 152 9.46 -1.80 13.65
N TYR A 153 10.00 -1.66 12.43
CA TYR A 153 10.43 -0.37 11.89
C TYR A 153 9.29 0.65 11.86
N ILE A 154 8.11 0.26 11.38
CA ILE A 154 6.95 1.16 11.31
C ILE A 154 6.57 1.65 12.71
N ILE A 155 6.48 0.75 13.69
CA ILE A 155 6.14 1.09 15.07
C ILE A 155 7.17 2.08 15.63
N ASP A 156 8.45 1.86 15.38
CA ASP A 156 9.52 2.76 15.82
C ASP A 156 9.43 4.15 15.17
N GLU A 157 9.18 4.22 13.85
CA GLU A 157 8.98 5.48 13.14
C GLU A 157 7.79 6.28 13.72
N TYR A 158 6.69 5.60 14.05
CA TYR A 158 5.55 6.24 14.70
C TYR A 158 5.87 6.75 16.10
N ARG A 159 6.67 6.02 16.89
CA ARG A 159 7.16 6.49 18.21
C ARG A 159 7.97 7.78 18.08
N HIS A 160 8.67 7.97 16.96
CA HIS A 160 9.41 9.19 16.67
C HIS A 160 8.59 10.25 15.92
N GLY A 161 7.26 10.08 15.80
CA GLY A 161 6.38 11.06 15.17
C GLY A 161 6.51 11.13 13.65
N ARG A 162 7.19 10.18 13.00
CA ARG A 162 7.26 10.09 11.54
C ARG A 162 6.07 9.30 11.00
N THR A 163 5.84 9.35 9.69
CA THR A 163 4.77 8.59 9.00
C THR A 163 5.41 7.72 7.92
N PRO A 164 5.81 6.48 8.24
CA PRO A 164 6.46 5.57 7.30
C PRO A 164 5.50 5.07 6.21
N ASN A 165 6.05 4.49 5.15
CA ASN A 165 5.27 3.84 4.09
C ASN A 165 5.46 2.30 4.10
N PRO A 166 4.52 1.51 4.67
CA PRO A 166 4.66 0.05 4.75
C PRO A 166 4.80 -0.64 3.41
N ASP A 167 4.16 -0.13 2.35
CA ASP A 167 4.09 -0.83 1.07
C ASP A 167 5.41 -0.74 0.30
N VAL A 168 6.10 0.41 0.36
CA VAL A 168 7.48 0.56 -0.15
C VAL A 168 8.41 -0.44 0.54
N LEU A 169 8.30 -0.55 1.86
CA LEU A 169 9.12 -1.46 2.67
C LEU A 169 8.81 -2.93 2.41
N CYS A 170 7.53 -3.28 2.29
CA CYS A 170 7.09 -4.63 1.95
C CYS A 170 7.66 -5.08 0.59
N ASN A 171 7.63 -4.21 -0.42
CA ASN A 171 8.21 -4.53 -1.72
C ASN A 171 9.72 -4.74 -1.63
N THR A 172 10.45 -3.81 -1.01
CA THR A 172 11.92 -3.85 -0.99
C THR A 172 12.50 -4.88 -0.02
N ARG A 173 11.84 -5.15 1.11
CA ARG A 173 12.37 -6.04 2.17
C ARG A 173 11.75 -7.44 2.15
N ILE A 174 10.53 -7.59 1.64
CA ILE A 174 9.78 -8.85 1.73
C ILE A 174 9.57 -9.47 0.35
N LYS A 175 8.74 -8.87 -0.51
CA LYS A 175 8.40 -9.46 -1.82
C LYS A 175 9.62 -9.66 -2.71
N PHE A 176 10.53 -8.69 -2.72
CA PHE A 176 11.74 -8.73 -3.54
C PHE A 176 13.02 -8.75 -2.68
N GLY A 177 12.89 -8.99 -1.38
CA GLY A 177 13.99 -9.23 -0.45
C GLY A 177 13.91 -10.65 0.08
N ALA A 178 13.35 -10.81 1.28
CA ALA A 178 13.24 -12.09 1.99
C ALA A 178 12.68 -13.24 1.14
N PHE A 179 11.66 -13.00 0.29
CA PHE A 179 11.15 -14.02 -0.62
C PHE A 179 12.21 -14.49 -1.63
N ILE A 180 12.92 -13.54 -2.24
CA ILE A 180 13.96 -13.83 -3.23
C ILE A 180 15.09 -14.65 -2.60
N ASP A 181 15.44 -14.36 -1.34
CA ASP A 181 16.43 -15.11 -0.58
C ASP A 181 15.92 -16.53 -0.26
N ALA A 182 14.67 -16.65 0.18
CA ALA A 182 14.02 -17.93 0.49
C ALA A 182 13.97 -18.89 -0.71
N VAL A 183 13.70 -18.38 -1.92
CA VAL A 183 13.65 -19.20 -3.15
C VAL A 183 14.98 -19.23 -3.91
N GLY A 184 16.06 -18.66 -3.36
CA GLY A 184 17.35 -18.53 -4.03
C GLY A 184 17.94 -19.88 -4.50
N GLY A 185 17.65 -20.98 -3.79
CA GLY A 185 18.08 -22.33 -4.16
C GLY A 185 17.36 -22.93 -5.38
N MET A 186 16.18 -22.41 -5.76
CA MET A 186 15.29 -23.01 -6.76
C MET A 186 15.63 -22.62 -8.22
N LYS A 187 16.67 -21.79 -8.43
CA LYS A 187 17.17 -21.36 -9.75
C LYS A 187 16.07 -20.81 -10.68
N PHE A 188 15.31 -19.83 -10.21
CA PHE A 188 14.43 -19.01 -11.07
C PHE A 188 15.22 -17.93 -11.80
N ASP A 189 14.88 -17.69 -13.07
CA ASP A 189 15.46 -16.63 -13.87
C ASP A 189 14.91 -15.26 -13.44
N PHE A 190 13.61 -15.20 -13.16
CA PHE A 190 12.92 -13.98 -12.75
C PHE A 190 11.86 -14.24 -11.68
N VAL A 191 11.53 -13.19 -10.92
CA VAL A 191 10.36 -13.09 -10.06
C VAL A 191 9.36 -12.14 -10.71
N ALA A 192 8.10 -12.56 -10.77
CA ALA A 192 7.02 -11.75 -11.30
C ALA A 192 5.95 -11.46 -10.24
N SER A 193 5.22 -10.37 -10.46
CA SER A 193 4.05 -10.03 -9.64
C SER A 193 3.07 -9.18 -10.46
N GLY A 194 1.84 -9.04 -9.96
CA GLY A 194 0.80 -8.21 -10.56
C GLY A 194 0.97 -6.70 -10.38
N HIS A 195 2.20 -6.18 -10.22
CA HIS A 195 2.39 -4.74 -10.09
C HIS A 195 2.20 -4.03 -11.44
N TYR A 196 1.60 -2.85 -11.39
CA TYR A 196 1.47 -1.92 -12.51
C TYR A 196 2.73 -1.05 -12.60
N ALA A 197 3.78 -1.62 -13.15
CA ALA A 197 5.02 -0.95 -13.51
C ALA A 197 5.68 -1.74 -14.64
N ARG A 198 6.65 -1.17 -15.34
CA ARG A 198 7.38 -1.88 -16.39
C ARG A 198 8.85 -1.96 -16.04
N VAL A 199 9.42 -3.17 -16.15
CA VAL A 199 10.88 -3.35 -16.07
C VAL A 199 11.39 -3.55 -17.48
N VAL A 200 12.36 -2.74 -17.88
CA VAL A 200 13.06 -2.88 -19.16
C VAL A 200 14.45 -3.40 -18.88
N HIS A 201 14.71 -4.62 -19.34
CA HIS A 201 16.05 -5.19 -19.36
C HIS A 201 16.71 -4.80 -20.67
N VAL A 202 17.88 -4.16 -20.61
CA VAL A 202 18.61 -3.76 -21.81
C VAL A 202 19.18 -5.00 -22.49
N ASP A 203 18.71 -5.31 -23.69
CA ASP A 203 19.19 -6.45 -24.48
C ASP A 203 20.64 -6.25 -24.97
N GLY A 204 21.46 -7.29 -24.83
CA GLY A 204 22.84 -7.38 -25.31
C GLY A 204 23.65 -8.40 -24.51
N ASP A 205 24.79 -8.86 -25.05
CA ASP A 205 25.72 -9.85 -24.46
C ASP A 205 26.33 -9.46 -23.09
N LYS A 206 25.87 -8.36 -22.48
CA LYS A 206 26.38 -7.81 -21.23
C LYS A 206 25.32 -7.91 -20.13
N LYS A 207 25.34 -9.02 -19.39
CA LYS A 207 24.56 -9.23 -18.13
C LYS A 207 24.74 -8.09 -17.09
N ASP A 208 25.77 -7.27 -17.26
CA ASP A 208 26.10 -6.20 -16.33
C ASP A 208 25.28 -4.93 -16.49
N LYS A 209 24.58 -4.72 -17.63
CA LYS A 209 23.81 -3.48 -17.82
C LYS A 209 22.66 -3.34 -16.80
N PRO A 210 22.41 -2.12 -16.30
CA PRO A 210 21.31 -1.84 -15.37
C PRO A 210 19.94 -2.13 -16.01
N SER A 211 18.99 -2.63 -15.21
CA SER A 211 17.58 -2.67 -15.61
C SER A 211 16.91 -1.34 -15.27
N ILE A 212 15.89 -0.97 -16.03
CA ILE A 212 15.21 0.32 -15.93
C ILE A 212 13.79 0.09 -15.43
N LEU A 213 13.35 0.87 -14.44
CA LEU A 213 11.98 0.87 -13.96
C LEU A 213 11.22 2.01 -14.64
N GLU A 214 10.19 1.69 -15.42
CA GLU A 214 9.36 2.64 -16.13
C GLU A 214 7.93 2.68 -15.58
N LEU A 215 7.29 3.85 -15.74
CA LEU A 215 5.88 4.05 -15.46
C LEU A 215 5.01 3.05 -16.24
N SER A 216 3.98 2.55 -15.57
CA SER A 216 2.92 1.77 -16.20
C SER A 216 2.25 2.55 -17.34
N LYS A 217 1.63 1.80 -18.26
CA LYS A 217 0.71 2.37 -19.25
C LYS A 217 -0.51 3.02 -18.58
N ASP A 218 -0.92 2.49 -17.43
CA ASP A 218 -1.96 3.09 -16.59
C ASP A 218 -1.34 4.02 -15.54
N ILE A 219 -1.43 5.33 -15.77
CA ILE A 219 -0.84 6.34 -14.87
C ILE A 219 -1.59 6.43 -13.53
N VAL A 220 -2.88 6.10 -13.50
CA VAL A 220 -3.69 6.15 -12.28
C VAL A 220 -3.33 4.99 -11.36
N LYS A 221 -3.13 3.80 -11.94
CA LYS A 221 -2.73 2.59 -11.22
C LYS A 221 -1.22 2.40 -11.13
N ASP A 222 -0.41 3.32 -11.65
CA ASP A 222 1.05 3.21 -11.65
C ASP A 222 1.62 3.02 -10.23
N GLN A 223 2.38 1.94 -10.06
CA GLN A 223 2.95 1.50 -8.78
C GLN A 223 4.47 1.69 -8.70
N THR A 224 5.09 2.39 -9.65
CA THR A 224 6.54 2.67 -9.59
C THR A 224 6.95 3.38 -8.31
N TYR A 225 6.09 4.21 -7.73
CA TYR A 225 6.33 4.86 -6.43
C TYR A 225 6.61 3.83 -5.32
N PHE A 226 5.89 2.71 -5.28
CA PHE A 226 6.10 1.67 -4.28
C PHE A 226 7.31 0.78 -4.57
N LEU A 227 7.89 0.91 -5.77
CA LEU A 227 9.02 0.12 -6.28
C LEU A 227 10.29 0.97 -6.41
N SER A 228 10.22 2.27 -6.15
CA SER A 228 11.31 3.23 -6.35
C SER A 228 12.50 3.02 -5.43
N HIS A 229 12.31 2.23 -4.36
CA HIS A 229 13.32 1.94 -3.33
C HIS A 229 13.89 0.51 -3.45
N LEU A 230 13.71 -0.13 -4.60
CA LEU A 230 14.40 -1.39 -4.92
C LEU A 230 15.89 -1.15 -5.17
N SER A 231 16.72 -2.17 -4.98
CA SER A 231 18.10 -2.14 -5.46
C SER A 231 18.14 -2.56 -6.92
N GLN A 232 19.25 -2.24 -7.59
CA GLN A 232 19.46 -2.74 -8.95
C GLN A 232 19.57 -4.27 -9.00
N SER A 233 20.15 -4.92 -7.97
CA SER A 233 20.20 -6.38 -7.88
C SER A 233 18.82 -7.01 -7.78
N GLN A 234 17.89 -6.36 -7.08
CA GLN A 234 16.49 -6.76 -7.03
C GLN A 234 15.83 -6.54 -8.39
N LEU A 235 15.88 -5.30 -8.91
CA LEU A 235 15.21 -4.91 -10.15
C LEU A 235 15.60 -5.76 -11.36
N LYS A 236 16.89 -6.14 -11.49
CA LYS A 236 17.39 -7.04 -12.55
C LYS A 236 16.68 -8.40 -12.60
N ARG A 237 16.06 -8.82 -11.50
CA ARG A 237 15.40 -10.13 -11.37
C ARG A 237 13.87 -10.01 -11.50
N LEU A 238 13.30 -8.85 -11.80
CA LEU A 238 11.86 -8.63 -11.76
C LEU A 238 11.22 -8.54 -13.15
N ILE A 239 10.03 -9.11 -13.30
CA ILE A 239 9.14 -8.90 -14.45
C ILE A 239 7.76 -8.47 -13.95
N PHE A 240 7.15 -7.48 -14.59
CA PHE A 240 5.82 -7.00 -14.25
C PHE A 240 4.90 -7.05 -15.48
N PRO A 241 4.16 -8.17 -15.67
CA PRO A 241 3.34 -8.40 -16.86
C PRO A 241 2.29 -7.31 -17.14
N LEU A 242 1.78 -6.67 -16.09
CA LEU A 242 0.68 -5.71 -16.20
C LEU A 242 1.13 -4.29 -16.56
N GLY A 243 2.44 -3.99 -16.54
CA GLY A 243 2.96 -2.65 -16.84
C GLY A 243 2.57 -2.09 -18.20
N CYS A 244 2.25 -2.96 -19.16
CA CYS A 244 1.89 -2.60 -20.53
C CYS A 244 0.36 -2.52 -20.77
N ILE A 245 -0.46 -2.74 -19.73
CA ILE A 245 -1.91 -3.00 -19.87
C ILE A 245 -2.70 -2.03 -18.96
N PRO A 246 -3.71 -1.30 -19.49
CA PRO A 246 -4.62 -0.52 -18.66
C PRO A 246 -5.43 -1.41 -17.71
N LYS A 247 -5.78 -0.93 -16.51
CA LYS A 247 -6.51 -1.72 -15.51
C LYS A 247 -7.83 -2.29 -16.03
N GLU A 248 -8.57 -1.52 -16.80
CA GLU A 248 -9.84 -1.97 -17.39
C GLU A 248 -9.64 -3.19 -18.31
N GLU A 249 -8.54 -3.23 -19.07
CA GLU A 249 -8.23 -4.37 -19.91
C GLU A 249 -7.72 -5.57 -19.11
N VAL A 250 -7.06 -5.35 -17.97
CA VAL A 250 -6.75 -6.44 -17.03
C VAL A 250 -8.03 -7.08 -16.51
N ARG A 251 -9.06 -6.29 -16.18
CA ARG A 251 -10.38 -6.80 -15.77
C ARG A 251 -11.08 -7.56 -16.88
N ARG A 252 -11.02 -7.04 -18.11
CA ARG A 252 -11.56 -7.75 -19.28
C ARG A 252 -10.83 -9.06 -19.54
N LEU A 253 -9.49 -9.08 -19.42
CA LEU A 253 -8.71 -10.31 -19.57
C LEU A 253 -9.08 -11.34 -18.51
N ALA A 254 -9.33 -10.93 -17.26
CA ALA A 254 -9.81 -11.83 -16.21
C ALA A 254 -11.13 -12.51 -16.60
N GLN A 255 -12.06 -11.78 -17.21
CA GLN A 255 -13.31 -12.32 -17.76
C GLN A 255 -13.10 -13.24 -18.96
N ILE A 256 -12.22 -12.87 -19.89
CA ILE A 256 -11.90 -13.69 -21.07
C ILE A 256 -11.25 -15.01 -20.67
N PHE A 257 -10.41 -14.97 -19.63
CA PHE A 257 -9.77 -16.15 -19.06
C PHE A 257 -10.70 -16.95 -18.15
N ASP A 258 -11.91 -16.45 -17.87
CA ASP A 258 -12.87 -17.06 -16.94
C ASP A 258 -12.21 -17.37 -15.59
N LEU A 259 -11.53 -16.37 -15.02
CA LEU A 259 -10.83 -16.54 -13.76
C LEU A 259 -11.83 -16.62 -12.59
N PRO A 260 -11.64 -17.54 -11.63
CA PRO A 260 -12.56 -17.72 -10.50
C PRO A 260 -12.68 -16.47 -9.60
N ASN A 261 -11.68 -15.57 -9.64
CA ASN A 261 -11.67 -14.33 -8.88
C ASN A 261 -11.99 -13.08 -9.71
N GLN A 262 -12.45 -13.20 -10.96
CA GLN A 262 -12.63 -12.07 -11.89
C GLN A 262 -13.45 -10.89 -11.34
N ASP A 263 -14.47 -11.16 -10.52
CA ASP A 263 -15.38 -10.17 -9.93
C ASP A 263 -14.87 -9.59 -8.59
N ARG A 264 -13.73 -10.08 -8.09
CA ARG A 264 -13.18 -9.67 -6.79
C ARG A 264 -12.69 -8.23 -6.85
N LYS A 265 -13.09 -7.40 -5.89
CA LYS A 265 -12.63 -6.00 -5.79
C LYS A 265 -11.14 -5.91 -5.52
N ASP A 266 -10.51 -4.81 -5.95
CA ASP A 266 -9.13 -4.51 -5.59
C ASP A 266 -9.01 -4.39 -4.06
N SER A 267 -7.95 -4.98 -3.48
CA SER A 267 -7.64 -4.79 -2.08
C SER A 267 -7.33 -3.32 -1.81
N GLN A 268 -7.96 -2.74 -0.79
CA GLN A 268 -7.71 -1.38 -0.31
C GLN A 268 -7.10 -1.45 1.09
N GLY A 269 -6.17 -0.55 1.39
CA GLY A 269 -5.48 -0.49 2.69
C GLY A 269 -4.14 -1.21 2.70
N ILE A 270 -3.53 -1.27 3.88
CA ILE A 270 -2.20 -1.84 4.08
C ILE A 270 -2.32 -3.38 4.04
N CYS A 271 -1.54 -4.01 3.17
CA CYS A 271 -1.67 -5.43 2.78
C CYS A 271 -1.88 -6.42 3.93
N PHE A 272 -1.17 -6.26 5.06
CA PHE A 272 -1.22 -7.20 6.19
C PHE A 272 -2.35 -6.94 7.20
N LEU A 273 -2.98 -5.76 7.18
CA LEU A 273 -4.01 -5.41 8.16
C LEU A 273 -5.38 -5.96 7.79
N GLY A 274 -5.59 -6.33 6.51
CA GLY A 274 -6.90 -6.69 5.96
C GLY A 274 -7.98 -5.68 6.33
N LYS A 275 -8.97 -6.07 7.15
CA LYS A 275 -10.08 -5.24 7.63
C LYS A 275 -9.78 -4.45 8.91
N ILE A 276 -8.65 -4.66 9.59
CA ILE A 276 -8.30 -3.94 10.82
C ILE A 276 -7.96 -2.48 10.47
N LYS A 277 -8.49 -1.54 11.28
CA LYS A 277 -8.14 -0.13 11.13
C LYS A 277 -6.71 0.11 11.58
N PHE A 278 -5.97 0.88 10.80
CA PHE A 278 -4.59 1.26 11.13
C PHE A 278 -4.42 1.86 12.53
N SER A 279 -5.37 2.70 12.98
CA SER A 279 -5.34 3.28 14.33
C SER A 279 -5.45 2.24 15.45
N GLU A 280 -6.18 1.15 15.24
CA GLU A 280 -6.31 0.07 16.24
C GLU A 280 -5.02 -0.75 16.32
N PHE A 281 -4.39 -1.00 15.16
CA PHE A 281 -3.09 -1.62 15.09
C PHE A 281 -2.04 -0.83 15.87
N VAL A 282 -1.95 0.49 15.65
CA VAL A 282 -1.00 1.35 16.37
C VAL A 282 -1.29 1.37 17.88
N ALA A 283 -2.55 1.50 18.27
CA ALA A 283 -2.95 1.53 19.68
C ALA A 283 -2.54 0.25 20.44
N ARG A 284 -2.58 -0.92 19.79
CA ARG A 284 -2.14 -2.18 20.42
C ARG A 284 -0.63 -2.26 20.67
N HIS A 285 0.18 -1.67 19.80
CA HIS A 285 1.63 -1.81 19.83
C HIS A 285 2.35 -0.67 20.56
N ILE A 286 1.80 0.54 20.46
CA ILE A 286 2.39 1.75 21.07
C ILE A 286 1.59 2.17 22.32
N GLY A 287 0.30 1.81 22.38
CA GLY A 287 -0.62 2.32 23.40
C GLY A 287 -1.22 3.67 23.02
N GLU A 288 -1.82 4.31 24.02
CA GLU A 288 -2.34 5.67 23.94
C GLU A 288 -1.65 6.52 24.99
N ALA A 289 -1.26 7.74 24.61
CA ALA A 289 -0.71 8.73 25.51
C ALA A 289 -1.47 10.03 25.29
N GLU A 290 -2.34 10.39 26.23
CA GLU A 290 -3.15 11.59 26.10
C GLU A 290 -2.26 12.84 26.01
N GLY A 291 -2.51 13.66 24.99
CA GLY A 291 -1.81 14.92 24.74
C GLY A 291 -2.79 16.04 24.41
N ILE A 292 -2.28 17.22 24.07
CA ILE A 292 -3.11 18.40 23.77
C ILE A 292 -2.99 18.84 22.32
N ILE A 293 -4.07 19.42 21.80
CA ILE A 293 -4.12 20.03 20.49
C ILE A 293 -4.15 21.55 20.67
N LEU A 294 -3.23 22.24 19.99
CA LEU A 294 -3.11 23.70 20.00
C LEU A 294 -3.29 24.27 18.59
N GLU A 295 -3.93 25.43 18.46
CA GLU A 295 -3.86 26.21 17.22
C GLU A 295 -2.46 26.82 17.09
N ALA A 296 -1.79 26.56 15.97
CA ALA A 296 -0.39 26.95 15.76
C ALA A 296 -0.20 28.48 15.81
N GLU A 297 -1.16 29.24 15.26
CA GLU A 297 -1.05 30.69 15.16
C GLU A 297 -1.38 31.44 16.46
N THR A 298 -2.30 30.91 17.27
CA THR A 298 -2.85 31.63 18.44
C THR A 298 -2.38 31.05 19.78
N GLY A 299 -1.94 29.78 19.79
CA GLY A 299 -1.69 29.01 21.00
C GLY A 299 -2.96 28.61 21.75
N ASP A 300 -4.13 28.75 21.13
CA ASP A 300 -5.38 28.40 21.76
C ASP A 300 -5.48 26.88 21.96
N PHE A 301 -5.86 26.49 23.17
CA PHE A 301 -6.11 25.09 23.51
C PHE A 301 -7.43 24.62 22.90
N LEU A 302 -7.35 23.65 21.98
CA LEU A 302 -8.51 23.18 21.20
C LEU A 302 -9.09 21.85 21.70
N GLY A 303 -8.35 21.14 22.54
CA GLY A 303 -8.79 19.87 23.11
C GLY A 303 -7.66 18.87 23.28
N LYS A 304 -8.02 17.62 23.57
CA LYS A 304 -7.07 16.54 23.81
C LYS A 304 -7.05 15.54 22.66
N HIS A 305 -5.95 14.80 22.55
CA HIS A 305 -5.82 13.68 21.61
C HIS A 305 -5.26 12.44 22.29
N ARG A 306 -5.35 11.28 21.64
CA ARG A 306 -4.98 9.96 22.20
C ARG A 306 -3.49 9.60 22.05
N GLY A 307 -2.68 10.53 21.55
CA GLY A 307 -1.26 10.32 21.18
C GLY A 307 -0.94 10.90 19.81
N PHE A 308 0.25 11.48 19.65
CA PHE A 308 0.63 12.18 18.41
C PHE A 308 0.81 11.21 17.22
N TRP A 309 1.07 9.93 17.48
CA TRP A 309 1.26 8.90 16.46
C TRP A 309 -0.01 8.54 15.67
N PHE A 310 -1.18 9.01 16.10
CA PHE A 310 -2.42 8.91 15.34
C PHE A 310 -2.61 10.04 14.32
N TYR A 311 -1.64 10.95 14.22
CA TYR A 311 -1.72 12.14 13.39
C TYR A 311 -0.56 12.22 12.40
N THR A 312 -0.87 12.53 11.16
CA THR A 312 0.11 12.81 10.10
C THR A 312 0.04 14.28 9.71
N ILE A 313 1.18 14.90 9.41
CA ILE A 313 1.25 16.27 8.90
C ILE A 313 0.38 16.38 7.63
N GLY A 314 -0.50 17.38 7.60
CA GLY A 314 -1.50 17.58 6.55
C GLY A 314 -2.80 16.81 6.70
N GLN A 315 -2.95 16.01 7.76
CA GLN A 315 -4.20 15.32 8.05
C GLN A 315 -5.32 16.32 8.36
N ARG A 316 -6.44 16.19 7.64
CA ARG A 316 -7.68 16.96 7.85
C ARG A 316 -8.74 16.19 8.64
N GLN A 317 -8.89 14.91 8.33
CA GLN A 317 -9.95 14.07 8.90
C GLN A 317 -9.54 13.51 10.26
N GLY A 318 -10.52 13.21 11.12
CA GLY A 318 -10.28 12.56 12.42
C GLY A 318 -9.85 13.51 13.55
N LEU A 319 -9.69 14.81 13.30
CA LEU A 319 -9.36 15.80 14.34
C LEU A 319 -10.52 16.10 15.29
N ARG A 320 -11.78 15.97 14.82
CA ARG A 320 -13.00 16.19 15.61
C ARG A 320 -13.08 17.59 16.27
N LEU A 321 -12.50 18.60 15.63
CA LEU A 321 -12.52 19.99 16.09
C LEU A 321 -13.62 20.81 15.39
N PRO A 322 -14.37 21.67 16.10
CA PRO A 322 -15.33 22.60 15.50
C PRO A 322 -14.62 23.77 14.79
N GLY A 323 -15.33 24.50 13.94
CA GLY A 323 -14.81 25.74 13.33
C GLY A 323 -13.77 25.55 12.21
N GLY A 324 -13.70 24.35 11.62
CA GLY A 324 -12.72 23.97 10.60
C GLY A 324 -12.96 24.58 9.20
N PRO A 325 -12.22 24.12 8.17
CA PRO A 325 -11.37 22.92 8.19
C PRO A 325 -10.07 23.11 8.97
N TRP A 326 -9.68 22.10 9.75
CA TRP A 326 -8.39 22.04 10.45
C TRP A 326 -7.45 21.07 9.75
N TYR A 327 -6.15 21.36 9.80
CA TYR A 327 -5.09 20.50 9.32
C TYR A 327 -4.00 20.40 10.38
N VAL A 328 -3.43 19.21 10.55
CA VAL A 328 -2.22 19.03 11.37
C VAL A 328 -1.04 19.68 10.67
N VAL A 329 -0.33 20.57 11.35
CA VAL A 329 0.77 21.34 10.74
C VAL A 329 2.13 21.01 11.28
N GLU A 330 2.20 20.63 12.56
CA GLU A 330 3.44 20.31 13.28
C GLU A 330 3.13 19.33 14.43
N LYS A 331 4.13 18.56 14.87
CA LYS A 331 4.02 17.66 16.03
C LYS A 331 5.22 17.82 16.94
N ASP A 332 4.96 18.16 18.20
CA ASP A 332 5.97 18.12 19.24
C ASP A 332 5.92 16.77 19.94
N VAL A 333 6.82 15.88 19.51
CA VAL A 333 6.96 14.51 20.03
C VAL A 333 7.38 14.52 21.50
N LYS A 334 8.29 15.43 21.88
CA LYS A 334 8.84 15.51 23.24
C LYS A 334 7.75 15.88 24.25
N ASN A 335 6.91 16.84 23.89
CA ASN A 335 5.88 17.36 24.78
C ASN A 335 4.50 16.74 24.55
N ASN A 336 4.36 15.79 23.61
CA ASN A 336 3.10 15.17 23.20
C ASN A 336 2.03 16.21 22.83
N VAL A 337 2.35 17.10 21.89
CA VAL A 337 1.46 18.15 21.40
C VAL A 337 1.29 18.05 19.89
N VAL A 338 0.05 18.20 19.44
CA VAL A 338 -0.29 18.30 18.01
C VAL A 338 -0.72 19.72 17.70
N PHE A 339 -0.01 20.38 16.78
CA PHE A 339 -0.39 21.71 16.32
C PHE A 339 -1.27 21.60 15.08
N VAL A 340 -2.33 22.41 15.05
CA VAL A 340 -3.27 22.46 13.91
C VAL A 340 -3.50 23.90 13.45
N SER A 341 -3.93 24.06 12.21
CA SER A 341 -4.24 25.36 11.62
C SER A 341 -5.46 25.27 10.69
N ARG A 342 -6.22 26.38 10.62
CA ARG A 342 -7.26 26.62 9.60
C ARG A 342 -6.70 27.24 8.33
N ASN A 343 -5.56 27.91 8.45
CA ASN A 343 -4.90 28.65 7.38
C ASN A 343 -3.79 27.81 6.73
N TYR A 344 -3.98 26.50 6.60
CA TYR A 344 -2.93 25.56 6.18
C TYR A 344 -2.35 25.86 4.78
N PHE A 345 -3.15 26.47 3.89
CA PHE A 345 -2.75 26.78 2.51
C PHE A 345 -2.41 28.28 2.28
N SER A 346 -2.21 29.08 3.33
CA SER A 346 -1.90 30.51 3.13
C SER A 346 -0.50 30.72 2.52
N LEU A 347 -0.32 31.86 1.84
CA LEU A 347 0.86 32.17 1.01
C LEU A 347 2.18 32.24 1.79
N ASP A 348 2.11 32.52 3.08
CA ASP A 348 3.21 32.55 4.05
C ASP A 348 3.69 31.16 4.48
N LYS A 349 3.01 30.08 4.07
CA LYS A 349 3.26 28.70 4.54
C LYS A 349 3.72 27.76 3.44
N ARG A 350 4.39 28.29 2.42
CA ARG A 350 4.79 27.54 1.23
C ARG A 350 5.85 26.49 1.54
N ARG A 351 5.50 25.21 1.39
CA ARG A 351 6.43 24.09 1.54
C ARG A 351 6.86 23.58 0.17
N ARG A 352 8.13 23.80 -0.17
CA ARG A 352 8.72 23.34 -1.44
C ARG A 352 10.15 22.81 -1.29
N LEU A 353 10.79 23.01 -0.14
CA LEU A 353 12.13 22.50 0.15
C LEU A 353 12.05 21.40 1.21
N PHE A 354 12.78 20.32 1.00
CA PHE A 354 12.87 19.23 1.95
C PHE A 354 14.16 18.44 1.74
N ARG A 355 14.62 17.77 2.81
CA ARG A 355 15.73 16.83 2.76
C ARG A 355 15.23 15.42 2.61
N VAL A 356 15.93 14.67 1.78
CA VAL A 356 15.79 13.22 1.70
C VAL A 356 17.11 12.56 2.09
N GLY A 357 17.00 11.50 2.86
CA GLY A 357 18.09 10.61 3.24
C GLY A 357 17.80 9.19 2.80
N SER A 358 18.70 8.27 3.18
CA SER A 358 18.62 6.86 2.76
C SER A 358 18.39 6.74 1.24
N LEU A 359 19.17 7.50 0.46
CA LEU A 359 18.99 7.58 -0.99
C LEU A 359 19.27 6.24 -1.64
N LYS A 360 18.43 5.88 -2.61
CA LYS A 360 18.58 4.66 -3.40
C LYS A 360 18.33 4.94 -4.87
N TRP A 361 19.43 4.93 -5.63
CA TRP A 361 19.42 5.14 -7.07
C TRP A 361 19.40 3.80 -7.80
N LEU A 362 18.45 3.62 -8.71
CA LEU A 362 18.30 2.37 -9.46
C LEU A 362 19.44 2.17 -10.46
N SER A 363 20.05 3.25 -10.95
CA SER A 363 21.30 3.23 -11.74
C SER A 363 22.54 2.85 -10.92
N GLY A 364 22.48 2.89 -9.59
CA GLY A 364 23.61 2.70 -8.68
C GLY A 364 24.42 3.97 -8.39
N SER A 365 24.11 5.09 -9.04
CA SER A 365 24.74 6.39 -8.82
C SER A 365 23.70 7.51 -8.93
N SER A 366 23.99 8.66 -8.30
CA SER A 366 23.16 9.85 -8.45
C SER A 366 23.01 10.27 -9.93
N PRO A 367 21.87 10.89 -10.30
CA PRO A 367 21.63 11.31 -11.67
C PRO A 367 22.57 12.45 -12.07
N SER A 368 23.03 12.44 -13.32
CA SER A 368 23.87 13.52 -13.87
C SER A 368 23.09 14.82 -14.07
N GLN A 369 21.79 14.74 -14.34
CA GLN A 369 20.89 15.87 -14.52
C GLN A 369 20.02 16.06 -13.27
N ILE A 370 20.50 16.87 -12.33
CA ILE A 370 19.80 17.14 -11.07
C ILE A 370 18.78 18.28 -11.15
N ASN A 371 18.80 19.09 -12.22
CA ASN A 371 18.04 20.35 -12.32
C ASN A 371 16.67 20.23 -13.02
N GLN A 372 16.36 19.10 -13.65
CA GLN A 372 15.15 18.90 -14.46
C GLN A 372 14.53 17.53 -14.22
N LEU A 373 14.32 17.21 -12.94
CA LEU A 373 13.69 15.95 -12.54
C LEU A 373 12.21 16.17 -12.24
N GLN A 374 11.48 15.07 -12.21
CA GLN A 374 10.13 15.01 -11.66
C GLN A 374 10.14 14.18 -10.40
N CYS A 375 9.26 14.45 -9.45
CA CYS A 375 9.13 13.62 -8.26
C CYS A 375 7.67 13.41 -7.83
N LYS A 376 7.48 12.32 -7.09
CA LYS A 376 6.28 12.02 -6.31
C LYS A 376 6.66 11.96 -4.85
N VAL A 377 5.96 12.72 -4.01
CA VAL A 377 6.13 12.73 -2.53
C VAL A 377 5.06 11.88 -1.82
N ARG A 378 4.14 11.31 -2.60
CA ARG A 378 3.13 10.31 -2.20
C ARG A 378 2.61 9.60 -3.46
N HIS A 379 1.96 8.45 -3.29
CA HIS A 379 1.34 7.75 -4.42
C HIS A 379 0.17 8.56 -4.99
N GLY A 380 0.17 8.73 -6.31
CA GLY A 380 -0.87 9.37 -7.09
C GLY A 380 -0.45 9.55 -8.55
N PRO A 381 -1.34 10.07 -9.41
CA PRO A 381 -1.05 10.32 -10.82
C PRO A 381 -0.24 11.60 -11.06
N GLY A 382 -0.25 12.54 -10.09
CA GLY A 382 0.44 13.82 -10.20
C GLY A 382 1.95 13.73 -10.00
N PHE A 383 2.68 14.63 -10.65
CA PHE A 383 4.13 14.79 -10.53
C PHE A 383 4.45 16.26 -10.23
N TYR A 384 5.53 16.48 -9.49
CA TYR A 384 6.12 17.80 -9.30
C TYR A 384 7.41 17.88 -10.09
N ASN A 385 7.60 18.95 -10.88
CA ASN A 385 8.95 19.24 -11.36
C ASN A 385 9.81 19.66 -10.17
N CYS A 386 11.04 19.17 -10.09
CA CYS A 386 11.95 19.43 -8.98
C CYS A 386 13.41 19.52 -9.41
N SER A 387 14.22 20.17 -8.58
CA SER A 387 15.68 20.13 -8.64
C SER A 387 16.26 19.51 -7.38
N LEU A 388 17.40 18.84 -7.50
CA LEU A 388 18.12 18.20 -6.40
C LEU A 388 19.48 18.88 -6.21
N ALA A 389 19.91 19.03 -4.96
CA ALA A 389 21.28 19.34 -4.60
C ALA A 389 21.79 18.26 -3.63
N MET A 390 22.88 17.59 -3.99
CA MET A 390 23.48 16.55 -3.15
C MET A 390 24.29 17.19 -2.03
N GLU A 391 24.10 16.71 -0.81
CA GLU A 391 24.83 17.11 0.39
C GLU A 391 25.30 15.85 1.14
N VAL A 392 26.16 16.04 2.15
CA VAL A 392 26.59 14.99 3.06
C VAL A 392 26.17 15.40 4.46
N ASP A 393 25.55 14.50 5.21
CA ASP A 393 25.16 14.79 6.59
C ASP A 393 26.35 14.72 7.57
N GLY A 394 26.09 14.99 8.85
CA GLY A 394 27.12 15.00 9.89
C GLY A 394 27.80 13.64 10.12
N ASP A 395 27.16 12.55 9.70
CA ASP A 395 27.65 11.18 9.84
C ASP A 395 28.34 10.67 8.56
N GLY A 396 28.44 11.52 7.52
CA GLY A 396 29.10 11.18 6.26
C GLY A 396 28.19 10.48 5.25
N HIS A 397 26.88 10.44 5.47
CA HIS A 397 25.92 9.83 4.54
C HIS A 397 25.44 10.82 3.48
N GLU A 398 25.23 10.32 2.26
CA GLU A 398 24.64 11.13 1.19
C GLU A 398 23.18 11.46 1.49
N ILE A 399 22.88 12.76 1.45
CA ILE A 399 21.53 13.32 1.52
C ILE A 399 21.29 14.20 0.29
N ALA A 400 20.03 14.53 0.01
CA ALA A 400 19.70 15.48 -1.05
C ALA A 400 18.67 16.50 -0.58
N VAL A 401 18.90 17.75 -0.92
CA VAL A 401 17.92 18.83 -0.80
C VAL A 401 17.11 18.89 -2.07
N VAL A 402 15.80 18.70 -1.95
CA VAL A 402 14.86 18.72 -3.06
C VAL A 402 14.09 20.03 -3.04
N LYS A 403 14.03 20.72 -4.18
CA LYS A 403 13.22 21.92 -4.37
C LYS A 403 12.13 21.65 -5.41
N LEU A 404 10.87 21.76 -5.00
CA LEU A 404 9.71 21.65 -5.89
C LEU A 404 9.46 22.96 -6.64
N SER A 405 8.95 22.82 -7.85
CA SER A 405 8.45 23.94 -8.69
C SER A 405 7.13 24.53 -8.19
N LYS A 406 6.37 23.75 -7.41
CA LYS A 406 5.09 24.13 -6.82
C LYS A 406 5.07 23.71 -5.35
N ASP A 407 4.27 24.41 -4.57
CA ASP A 407 4.14 24.12 -3.14
C ASP A 407 3.33 22.82 -2.91
N ASP A 408 3.76 22.00 -1.96
CA ASP A 408 3.02 20.84 -1.46
C ASP A 408 3.16 20.78 0.06
N GLN A 409 2.04 20.76 0.76
CA GLN A 409 2.01 20.82 2.21
C GLN A 409 2.24 19.45 2.89
N GLY A 410 2.01 18.34 2.19
CA GLY A 410 2.09 16.99 2.75
C GLY A 410 3.46 16.33 2.60
N LEU A 411 4.53 17.09 2.80
CA LEU A 411 5.92 16.60 2.85
C LEU A 411 6.20 15.98 4.22
N ALA A 412 5.55 14.85 4.52
CA ALA A 412 5.65 14.22 5.84
C ALA A 412 6.95 13.41 5.99
N ALA A 413 7.69 13.65 7.07
CA ALA A 413 8.86 12.85 7.43
C ALA A 413 8.52 11.35 7.54
N GLY A 414 9.39 10.49 7.04
CA GLY A 414 9.18 9.04 6.93
C GLY A 414 8.48 8.58 5.64
N GLN A 415 7.83 9.48 4.89
CA GLN A 415 7.36 9.16 3.54
C GLN A 415 8.54 9.13 2.55
N PHE A 416 8.30 8.63 1.35
CA PHE A 416 9.31 8.55 0.30
C PHE A 416 9.11 9.66 -0.73
N ALA A 417 10.21 10.21 -1.23
CA ALA A 417 10.23 10.98 -2.46
C ALA A 417 10.82 10.09 -3.56
N ALA A 418 9.98 9.72 -4.54
CA ALA A 418 10.39 8.96 -5.72
C ALA A 418 10.72 9.93 -6.86
N PHE A 419 11.87 9.75 -7.50
CA PHE A 419 12.39 10.62 -8.54
C PHE A 419 12.26 9.98 -9.90
N TYR A 420 11.97 10.80 -10.90
CA TYR A 420 11.67 10.40 -12.25
C TYR A 420 12.36 11.31 -13.25
N GLN A 421 12.79 10.71 -14.36
CA GLN A 421 13.19 11.39 -15.57
C GLN A 421 12.32 10.86 -16.70
N ASP A 422 11.47 11.74 -17.25
CA ASP A 422 10.41 11.37 -18.19
C ASP A 422 9.52 10.24 -17.64
N ARG A 423 9.56 9.06 -18.28
CA ARG A 423 8.80 7.87 -17.87
C ARG A 423 9.61 6.91 -16.99
N THR A 424 10.85 7.24 -16.66
CA THR A 424 11.76 6.36 -15.93
C THR A 424 11.82 6.76 -14.48
N CYS A 425 11.53 5.84 -13.57
CA CYS A 425 11.86 5.98 -12.16
C CYS A 425 13.38 5.79 -11.99
N ILE A 426 14.05 6.79 -11.44
CA ILE A 426 15.52 6.77 -11.26
C ILE A 426 15.93 6.39 -9.83
N GLY A 427 15.01 6.47 -8.86
CA GLY A 427 15.29 6.12 -7.48
C GLY A 427 14.36 6.80 -6.49
N SER A 428 14.70 6.72 -5.21
CA SER A 428 13.98 7.42 -4.14
C SER A 428 14.82 7.65 -2.89
N GLY A 429 14.36 8.54 -2.03
CA GLY A 429 14.85 8.69 -0.66
C GLY A 429 13.71 8.84 0.34
N VAL A 430 14.02 8.69 1.62
CA VAL A 430 13.10 8.92 2.73
C VAL A 430 13.15 10.41 3.08
N ILE A 431 11.99 11.06 3.13
CA ILE A 431 11.86 12.46 3.56
C ILE A 431 12.25 12.51 5.05
N LEU A 432 13.31 13.26 5.37
CA LEU A 432 13.80 13.43 6.73
C LEU A 432 13.06 14.58 7.41
N GLU A 433 13.02 15.70 6.72
CA GLU A 433 12.41 16.95 7.18
C GLU A 433 12.01 17.79 5.96
N SER A 434 10.99 18.62 6.14
CA SER A 434 10.60 19.65 5.17
C SER A 434 10.63 21.00 5.86
N TRP A 435 11.12 22.02 5.17
CA TRP A 435 11.16 23.37 5.73
C TRP A 435 10.64 24.39 4.71
N ASP A 436 10.01 25.43 5.22
CA ASP A 436 10.23 26.76 4.66
C ASP A 436 11.42 27.37 5.43
N ASP A 437 11.94 28.53 5.06
CA ASP A 437 13.13 29.09 5.72
C ASP A 437 12.97 29.31 7.26
N GLN A 438 11.80 29.03 7.87
CA GLN A 438 11.52 29.06 9.32
C GLN A 438 10.69 27.87 9.91
N GLY A 439 10.32 26.86 9.11
CA GLY A 439 9.31 25.85 9.51
C GLY A 439 7.88 26.44 9.58
N PHE A 440 6.86 25.60 9.78
CA PHE A 440 5.51 26.18 9.96
C PHE A 440 5.51 27.05 11.21
N PRO A 441 5.18 28.35 11.12
CA PRO A 441 5.30 29.24 12.26
C PRO A 441 4.31 28.83 13.34
N VAL A 442 4.85 28.29 14.43
CA VAL A 442 4.13 28.07 15.68
C VAL A 442 4.45 29.25 16.59
N CYS A 443 3.43 29.97 17.05
CA CYS A 443 3.65 31.18 17.84
C CYS A 443 4.31 30.84 19.20
N SER A 444 5.06 31.81 19.76
CA SER A 444 5.78 31.61 21.03
C SER A 444 4.86 31.14 22.15
N ARG A 445 3.64 31.70 22.25
CA ARG A 445 2.62 31.28 23.21
C ARG A 445 2.28 29.79 23.10
N ALA A 446 2.14 29.27 21.88
CA ALA A 446 1.85 27.85 21.65
C ALA A 446 3.03 26.95 22.08
N LEU A 447 4.27 27.37 21.83
CA LEU A 447 5.48 26.66 22.26
C LEU A 447 5.66 26.69 23.79
N GLU A 448 5.38 27.83 24.42
CA GLU A 448 5.38 27.98 25.88
C GLU A 448 4.36 27.02 26.51
N ILE A 449 3.12 27.00 26.00
CA ILE A 449 2.08 26.07 26.47
C ILE A 449 2.50 24.61 26.24
N ALA A 450 3.11 24.30 25.09
CA ALA A 450 3.58 22.96 24.79
C ALA A 450 4.62 22.47 25.81
N SER A 451 5.53 23.36 26.23
CA SER A 451 6.59 23.05 27.20
C SER A 451 6.17 23.05 28.66
N MET A 452 4.92 23.43 28.99
CA MET A 452 4.40 23.34 30.35
C MET A 452 4.41 21.89 30.86
N GLU A 453 4.96 21.68 32.05
CA GLU A 453 4.93 20.37 32.75
C GLU A 453 3.49 19.99 33.15
N ASP A 454 2.73 20.96 33.69
CA ASP A 454 1.36 20.75 34.15
C ASP A 454 0.34 21.41 33.22
N LYS A 455 -0.10 20.65 32.22
CA LYS A 455 -1.12 21.04 31.23
C LYS A 455 -2.56 20.97 31.76
N SER A 456 -2.79 20.49 32.99
CA SER A 456 -4.14 20.42 33.56
C SER A 456 -4.77 21.79 33.82
N LYS A 457 -3.92 22.82 33.92
CA LYS A 457 -4.29 24.22 34.20
C LYS A 457 -4.81 25.00 32.99
N LEU A 458 -4.79 24.41 31.79
CA LEU A 458 -5.23 25.09 30.55
C LEU A 458 -6.75 25.36 30.50
N GLY A 459 -7.52 24.81 31.44
CA GLY A 459 -8.95 25.04 31.54
C GLY A 459 -9.73 24.36 30.42
N ASN A 460 -10.83 24.99 29.98
CA ASN A 460 -11.70 24.43 28.95
C ASN A 460 -11.17 24.77 27.54
N PRO A 461 -11.33 23.86 26.57
CA PRO A 461 -11.03 24.15 25.16
C PRO A 461 -11.75 25.39 24.65
N VAL A 462 -11.04 26.21 23.88
CA VAL A 462 -11.58 27.41 23.27
C VAL A 462 -12.71 27.04 22.30
N LYS A 463 -13.90 27.58 22.53
CA LYS A 463 -15.05 27.38 21.63
C LYS A 463 -14.94 28.33 20.44
N ILE A 464 -14.51 27.79 19.31
CA ILE A 464 -14.42 28.55 18.06
C ILE A 464 -15.83 28.68 17.49
N LYS A 465 -16.39 29.89 17.55
CA LYS A 465 -17.65 30.23 16.89
C LYS A 465 -17.40 30.35 15.40
N VAL A 466 -18.11 29.57 14.59
CA VAL A 466 -18.17 29.78 13.14
C VAL A 466 -18.86 31.13 12.94
N LYS A 467 -18.12 32.13 12.45
CA LYS A 467 -18.74 33.36 11.97
C LYS A 467 -19.57 32.94 10.74
N GLN A 468 -20.90 33.06 10.81
CA GLN A 468 -21.71 32.98 9.61
C GLN A 468 -21.18 34.04 8.65
N GLU A 469 -20.77 33.60 7.46
CA GLU A 469 -20.44 34.52 6.39
C GLU A 469 -21.66 35.42 6.17
N ILE A 470 -21.46 36.71 6.38
CA ILE A 470 -22.41 37.71 5.93
C ILE A 470 -22.34 37.64 4.40
N CYS A 471 -23.30 36.97 3.77
CA CYS A 471 -23.61 37.21 2.37
C CYS A 471 -23.87 38.72 2.25
N HIS A 472 -22.90 39.45 1.69
CA HIS A 472 -23.20 40.73 1.10
C HIS A 472 -24.08 40.44 -0.11
N GLU A 473 -25.39 40.64 0.06
CA GLU A 473 -26.36 40.59 -1.02
C GLU A 473 -25.91 41.52 -2.15
N GLU A 474 -25.99 40.97 -3.35
CA GLU A 474 -25.78 41.64 -4.62
C GLU A 474 -26.69 42.87 -4.74
N SER A 475 -26.10 44.03 -5.01
CA SER A 475 -26.78 45.12 -5.69
C SER A 475 -25.88 45.63 -6.80
N ASP A 476 -25.88 44.91 -7.93
CA ASP A 476 -25.82 45.50 -9.27
C ASP A 476 -25.92 44.40 -10.34
N CYS A 477 -27.15 44.01 -10.65
CA CYS A 477 -27.46 43.37 -11.92
C CYS A 477 -28.78 43.93 -12.47
N ARG A 478 -28.67 45.08 -13.13
CA ARG A 478 -29.61 45.48 -14.18
C ARG A 478 -28.77 45.99 -15.36
N LEU A 479 -29.21 45.59 -16.58
CA LEU A 479 -28.59 45.78 -17.91
C LEU A 479 -27.82 44.51 -18.33
N CYS A 480 -28.22 43.70 -19.32
CA CYS A 480 -29.23 43.83 -20.36
C CYS A 480 -29.71 42.43 -20.79
N GLN A 481 -31.03 42.28 -20.93
CA GLN A 481 -31.62 41.34 -21.88
C GLN A 481 -31.55 41.95 -23.27
N ALA A 482 -30.94 41.25 -24.23
CA ALA A 482 -31.26 41.22 -25.66
C ALA A 482 -30.47 40.09 -26.32
#